data_AF-A0A087WNN8-F1
#
_entry.id   AF-A0A087WNN8-F1
#
_cell.length_a   1.000
_cell.length_b   1.000
_cell.length_c   1.000
_cell.angle_alpha   90.00
_cell.angle_beta   90.00
_cell.angle_gamma   90.00
#
_symmetry.space_group_name_H-M   'P 1'
#
loop_
_entity.id
_entity.type
_entity.pdbx_description
1 polymer ?
#
loop_
_entity_poly.entity_id
_entity_poly.type
_entity_poly.pdbx_seq_one_letter_code
_entity_poly.pdbx_strand_id
1 'polypeptide(L)'
;MKQLIAKKRLLAAEAEELKPLFMKEVGCHFDDFVTNLIEKSASLDNGGCALTTFSILEEMKKNHRAKDLRAPPEQGKIFISRQSLLDELFEVDHIRTIYHMFIALLILFVLSTIVVDYIDEGRLVLEFNLLAYAFGKFPTVIWTWWAMFLSTLSIPYFLFQRWAHGYSKSSHPLIYSLVHGLLFLVFQLGVLGFVPTYVVLAYTLPPASRFILILEQIRL
;
A
#
# COMPACT_ATOMS: atom_id res chain seq x y z
N MET A 1 1.76 -48.18 -59.40
CA MET A 1 2.99 -47.41 -59.10
C MET A 1 3.24 -46.23 -60.05
N LYS A 2 3.19 -46.40 -61.37
CA LYS A 2 3.49 -45.32 -62.34
C LYS A 2 2.56 -44.09 -62.25
N GLN A 3 1.25 -44.28 -62.04
CA GLN A 3 0.30 -43.16 -61.91
C GLN A 3 0.50 -42.32 -60.64
N LEU A 4 0.99 -42.93 -59.56
CA LEU A 4 1.18 -42.24 -58.27
C LEU A 4 2.41 -41.33 -58.30
N ILE A 5 3.46 -41.72 -59.04
CA ILE A 5 4.65 -40.92 -59.27
C ILE A 5 4.33 -39.72 -60.17
N ALA A 6 3.51 -39.89 -61.20
CA ALA A 6 3.06 -38.80 -62.06
C ALA A 6 2.23 -37.76 -61.29
N LYS A 7 1.29 -38.21 -60.45
CA LYS A 7 0.47 -37.33 -59.60
C LYS A 7 1.31 -36.54 -58.59
N LYS A 8 2.36 -37.17 -58.02
CA LYS A 8 3.27 -36.50 -57.08
C LYS A 8 4.14 -35.43 -57.75
N ARG A 9 4.56 -35.64 -59.00
CA ARG A 9 5.29 -34.61 -59.78
C ARG A 9 4.38 -33.45 -60.19
N LEU A 10 3.11 -33.73 -60.51
CA LEU A 10 2.13 -32.70 -60.84
C LEU A 10 1.83 -31.79 -59.64
N LEU A 11 1.60 -32.38 -58.45
CA LEU A 11 1.39 -31.61 -57.22
C LEU A 11 2.62 -30.81 -56.78
N ALA A 12 3.84 -31.31 -57.07
CA ALA A 12 5.06 -30.57 -56.81
C ALA A 12 5.22 -29.36 -57.75
N ALA A 13 4.84 -29.50 -59.02
CA ALA A 13 4.82 -28.40 -59.98
C ALA A 13 3.77 -27.34 -59.63
N GLU A 14 2.55 -27.75 -59.24
CA GLU A 14 1.51 -26.82 -58.76
C GLU A 14 1.95 -26.08 -57.49
N ALA A 15 2.67 -26.74 -56.58
CA ALA A 15 3.23 -26.09 -55.38
C ALA A 15 4.35 -25.09 -55.72
N GLU A 16 5.17 -25.35 -56.73
CA GLU A 16 6.20 -24.41 -57.19
C GLU A 16 5.61 -23.17 -57.87
N GLU A 17 4.48 -23.30 -58.59
CA GLU A 17 3.75 -22.15 -59.16
C GLU A 17 2.95 -21.36 -58.12
N LEU A 18 2.38 -22.02 -57.11
CA LEU A 18 1.62 -21.36 -56.04
C LEU A 18 2.51 -20.62 -55.04
N LYS A 19 3.78 -21.04 -54.88
CA LYS A 19 4.74 -20.41 -53.96
C LYS A 19 5.00 -18.92 -54.26
N PRO A 20 5.31 -18.48 -55.50
CA PRO A 20 5.50 -17.06 -55.79
C PRO A 20 4.20 -16.26 -55.67
N LEU A 21 3.03 -16.85 -56.01
CA LEU A 21 1.73 -16.19 -55.83
C LEU A 21 1.44 -15.94 -54.35
N PHE A 22 1.66 -16.95 -53.50
CA PHE A 22 1.47 -16.83 -52.06
C PHE A 22 2.47 -15.85 -51.42
N MET A 23 3.75 -15.92 -51.80
CA MET A 23 4.77 -14.98 -51.31
C MET A 23 4.44 -13.53 -51.70
N LYS A 24 3.89 -13.30 -52.89
CA LYS A 24 3.47 -11.98 -53.33
C LYS A 24 2.26 -11.48 -52.55
N GLU A 25 1.25 -12.32 -52.35
CA GLU A 25 0.05 -11.96 -51.60
C GLU A 25 0.36 -11.65 -50.12
N VAL A 26 1.12 -12.53 -49.47
CA VAL A 26 1.57 -12.32 -48.09
C VAL A 26 2.48 -11.10 -47.98
N GLY A 27 3.33 -10.88 -48.97
CA GLY A 27 4.18 -9.69 -49.06
C GLY A 27 3.36 -8.40 -49.12
N CYS A 28 2.39 -8.32 -50.03
CA CYS A 28 1.50 -7.16 -50.14
C CYS A 28 0.68 -6.94 -48.87
N HIS A 29 0.09 -8.00 -48.30
CA HIS A 29 -0.71 -7.88 -47.08
C HIS A 29 0.13 -7.47 -45.87
N PHE A 30 1.39 -7.90 -45.81
CA PHE A 30 2.33 -7.48 -44.77
C PHE A 30 2.75 -6.03 -44.95
N ASP A 31 2.99 -5.59 -46.19
CA ASP A 31 3.36 -4.21 -46.48
C ASP A 31 2.21 -3.24 -46.18
N ASP A 32 0.97 -3.62 -46.51
CA ASP A 32 -0.25 -2.89 -46.15
C ASP A 32 -0.46 -2.82 -44.64
N PHE A 33 -0.14 -3.91 -43.92
CA PHE A 33 -0.21 -3.93 -42.45
C PHE A 33 0.86 -3.01 -41.82
N VAL A 34 2.08 -3.01 -42.36
CA VAL A 34 3.17 -2.15 -41.91
C VAL A 34 2.86 -0.67 -42.21
N THR A 35 2.36 -0.36 -43.40
CA THR A 35 1.95 1.01 -43.74
C THR A 35 0.77 1.49 -42.90
N ASN A 36 -0.23 0.63 -42.63
CA ASN A 36 -1.31 0.96 -41.68
C ASN A 36 -0.78 1.22 -40.26
N LEU A 37 0.21 0.47 -39.79
CA LEU A 37 0.83 0.70 -38.49
C LEU A 37 1.63 2.01 -38.46
N ILE A 38 2.37 2.32 -39.53
CA ILE A 38 3.10 3.59 -39.65
C ILE A 38 2.12 4.76 -39.68
N GLU A 39 1.06 4.68 -40.49
CA GLU A 39 0.00 5.70 -40.54
C GLU A 39 -0.72 5.84 -39.20
N LYS A 40 -1.02 4.73 -38.52
CA LYS A 40 -1.61 4.75 -37.18
C LYS A 40 -0.66 5.35 -36.14
N SER A 41 0.65 5.18 -36.29
CA SER A 41 1.66 5.80 -35.42
C SER A 41 1.81 7.30 -35.69
N ALA A 42 1.80 7.71 -36.97
CA ALA A 42 1.88 9.12 -37.36
C ALA A 42 0.61 9.90 -37.00
N SER A 43 -0.57 9.26 -37.06
CA SER A 43 -1.83 9.86 -36.59
C SER A 43 -1.92 9.91 -35.06
N LEU A 44 -1.31 8.96 -34.33
CA LEU A 44 -1.21 9.02 -32.86
C LEU A 44 -0.31 10.17 -32.36
N ASP A 45 0.70 10.57 -33.14
CA ASP A 45 1.58 11.71 -32.78
C ASP A 45 0.89 13.07 -32.97
N ASN A 46 -0.19 13.12 -33.79
CA ASN A 46 -0.95 14.35 -34.09
C ASN A 46 -2.38 14.38 -33.48
N GLY A 47 -2.80 13.32 -32.79
CA GLY A 47 -4.14 13.14 -32.24
C GLY A 47 -4.11 12.74 -30.78
N GLY A 48 -4.30 13.69 -29.88
CA GLY A 48 -4.31 13.44 -28.44
C GLY A 48 -5.35 12.40 -27.99
N CYS A 49 -4.93 11.64 -26.98
CA CYS A 49 -5.74 10.90 -26.00
C CYS A 49 -6.58 9.71 -26.53
N ALA A 50 -5.95 8.53 -26.57
CA ALA A 50 -6.62 7.27 -26.29
C ALA A 50 -5.73 6.46 -25.33
N LEU A 51 -5.79 6.86 -24.07
CA LEU A 51 -5.08 6.28 -22.92
C LEU A 51 -5.65 4.88 -22.62
N THR A 52 -5.09 3.84 -23.23
CA THR A 52 -5.40 2.47 -22.83
C THR A 52 -4.60 2.15 -21.55
N THR A 53 -5.28 1.65 -20.53
CA THR A 53 -4.73 1.30 -19.19
C THR A 53 -3.44 0.46 -19.25
N PHE A 54 -3.22 -0.24 -20.37
CA PHE A 54 -2.01 -1.03 -20.63
C PHE A 54 -0.77 -0.19 -20.94
N SER A 55 -0.91 0.94 -21.65
CA SER A 55 0.23 1.83 -21.94
C SER A 55 0.65 2.63 -20.70
N ILE A 56 -0.30 2.99 -19.81
CA ILE A 56 0.05 3.58 -18.50
C ILE A 56 0.89 2.61 -17.68
N LEU A 57 0.52 1.33 -17.62
CA LEU A 57 1.24 0.34 -16.81
C LEU A 57 2.64 0.08 -17.38
N GLU A 58 2.79 0.02 -18.70
CA GLU A 58 4.11 -0.05 -19.34
C GLU A 58 4.93 1.23 -19.17
N GLU A 59 4.33 2.40 -19.27
CA GLU A 59 5.02 3.69 -19.07
C GLU A 59 5.46 3.86 -17.60
N MET A 60 4.63 3.43 -16.63
CA MET A 60 5.00 3.36 -15.22
C MET A 60 6.19 2.41 -15.02
N LYS A 61 6.15 1.21 -15.62
CA LYS A 61 7.24 0.21 -15.56
C LYS A 61 8.52 0.71 -16.25
N LYS A 62 8.41 1.45 -17.36
CA LYS A 62 9.55 2.02 -18.10
C LYS A 62 10.16 3.22 -17.37
N ASN A 63 9.33 4.04 -16.73
CA ASN A 63 9.76 5.11 -15.82
C ASN A 63 10.42 4.58 -14.53
N HIS A 64 10.05 3.39 -14.07
CA HIS A 64 10.76 2.68 -13.00
C HIS A 64 12.13 2.17 -13.44
N ARG A 65 12.27 1.67 -14.68
CA ARG A 65 13.55 1.18 -15.23
C ARG A 65 14.50 2.31 -15.65
N ALA A 66 13.98 3.47 -16.05
CA ALA A 66 14.79 4.64 -16.40
C ALA A 66 15.26 5.45 -15.18
N LYS A 67 14.69 5.23 -13.99
CA LYS A 67 15.17 5.79 -12.72
C LYS A 67 16.28 4.96 -12.06
N ASP A 68 16.62 3.80 -12.62
CA ASP A 68 17.65 2.88 -12.11
C ASP A 68 19.09 3.33 -12.46
N LEU A 69 19.26 4.49 -13.11
CA LEU A 69 20.55 5.15 -13.36
C LEU A 69 20.86 6.29 -12.37
N ARG A 70 20.06 6.46 -11.32
CA ARG A 70 20.36 7.42 -10.25
C ARG A 70 21.06 6.69 -9.11
N ALA A 71 22.29 7.14 -8.83
CA ALA A 71 23.22 6.86 -7.73
C ALA A 71 22.85 5.75 -6.73
N PRO A 72 23.81 4.88 -6.33
CA PRO A 72 23.60 3.83 -5.33
C PRO A 72 22.79 4.36 -4.12
N PRO A 73 21.75 3.65 -3.65
CA PRO A 73 20.96 4.04 -2.50
C PRO A 73 21.76 3.80 -1.22
N GLU A 74 22.82 4.57 -1.03
CA GLU A 74 23.60 4.56 0.19
C GLU A 74 22.96 5.55 1.16
N GLN A 75 22.42 5.00 2.25
CA GLN A 75 22.09 5.68 3.52
C GLN A 75 20.65 6.22 3.75
N GLY A 76 19.61 5.75 3.06
CA GLY A 76 18.26 6.18 3.47
C GLY A 76 17.06 5.44 2.86
N LYS A 77 15.93 5.48 3.58
CA LYS A 77 14.63 5.01 3.09
C LYS A 77 14.09 6.01 2.05
N ILE A 78 13.94 5.56 0.81
CA ILE A 78 13.37 6.36 -0.28
C ILE A 78 11.86 6.08 -0.35
N PHE A 79 11.04 7.11 -0.15
CA PHE A 79 9.59 7.00 -0.28
C PHE A 79 9.17 7.25 -1.73
N ILE A 80 8.50 6.26 -2.32
CA ILE A 80 7.96 6.33 -3.68
C ILE A 80 6.43 6.18 -3.57
N SER A 81 5.69 7.01 -4.29
CA SER A 81 4.22 6.88 -4.36
C SER A 81 3.87 5.56 -5.02
N ARG A 82 3.32 4.63 -4.24
CA ARG A 82 2.88 3.30 -4.65
C ARG A 82 1.56 2.99 -3.94
N GLN A 83 0.63 2.33 -4.62
CA GLN A 83 -0.57 1.80 -3.98
C GLN A 83 -0.22 0.68 -2.98
N SER A 84 -1.10 0.48 -1.99
CA SER A 84 -0.96 -0.64 -1.05
C SER A 84 -1.00 -1.95 -1.81
N LEU A 85 -0.12 -2.88 -1.44
CA LEU A 85 -0.12 -4.24 -1.99
C LEU A 85 -1.46 -4.93 -1.80
N LEU A 86 -2.16 -4.66 -0.69
CA LEU A 86 -3.48 -5.24 -0.46
C LEU A 86 -4.55 -4.67 -1.38
N ASP A 87 -4.44 -3.39 -1.76
CA ASP A 87 -5.40 -2.80 -2.70
C ASP A 87 -5.20 -3.39 -4.10
N GLU A 88 -3.94 -3.53 -4.54
CA GLU A 88 -3.57 -4.20 -5.80
C GLU A 88 -4.01 -5.68 -5.78
N LEU A 89 -3.88 -6.35 -4.64
CA LEU A 89 -4.27 -7.75 -4.47
C LEU A 89 -5.80 -7.94 -4.39
N PHE A 90 -6.54 -6.99 -3.82
CA PHE A 90 -8.01 -7.02 -3.77
C PHE A 90 -8.65 -6.76 -5.14
N GLU A 91 -7.91 -6.22 -6.10
CA GLU A 91 -8.36 -6.09 -7.48
C GLU A 91 -8.56 -7.46 -8.13
N VAL A 92 -7.78 -8.47 -7.72
CA VAL A 92 -7.90 -9.85 -8.20
C VAL A 92 -9.21 -10.48 -7.73
N ASP A 93 -10.01 -10.96 -8.69
CA ASP A 93 -11.36 -11.52 -8.45
C ASP A 93 -11.38 -12.64 -7.40
N HIS A 94 -10.33 -13.46 -7.34
CA HIS A 94 -10.21 -14.55 -6.36
C HIS A 94 -10.15 -14.03 -4.91
N ILE A 95 -9.39 -12.96 -4.67
CA ILE A 95 -9.24 -12.39 -3.31
C ILE A 95 -10.47 -11.55 -2.95
N ARG A 96 -11.06 -10.85 -3.92
CA ARG A 96 -12.35 -10.17 -3.73
C ARG A 96 -13.45 -11.13 -3.27
N THR A 97 -13.48 -12.32 -3.85
CA THR A 97 -14.43 -13.36 -3.43
C THR A 97 -14.21 -13.78 -1.97
N ILE A 98 -12.94 -13.96 -1.56
CA ILE A 98 -12.58 -14.26 -0.17
C ILE A 98 -13.00 -13.13 0.78
N TYR A 99 -12.80 -11.86 0.38
CA TYR A 99 -13.24 -10.69 1.15
C TYR A 99 -14.76 -10.70 1.38
N HIS A 100 -15.57 -10.95 0.34
CA HIS A 100 -17.01 -11.08 0.48
C HIS A 100 -17.43 -12.29 1.31
N MET A 101 -16.69 -13.40 1.27
CA MET A 101 -16.93 -14.57 2.14
C MET A 101 -16.75 -14.19 3.62
N PHE A 102 -15.71 -13.44 3.97
CA PHE A 102 -15.52 -12.95 5.34
C PHE A 102 -16.62 -12.00 5.78
N ILE A 103 -17.09 -11.11 4.89
CA ILE A 103 -18.24 -10.23 5.19
C ILE A 103 -19.51 -11.05 5.42
N ALA A 104 -19.80 -12.03 4.55
CA ALA A 104 -20.98 -12.88 4.70
C ALA A 104 -20.94 -13.66 6.02
N LEU A 105 -19.77 -14.19 6.37
CA LEU A 105 -19.54 -14.88 7.64
C LEU A 105 -19.67 -13.93 8.85
N LEU A 106 -19.20 -12.69 8.75
CA LEU A 106 -19.41 -11.67 9.78
C LEU A 106 -20.90 -11.34 9.96
N ILE A 107 -21.64 -11.13 8.87
CA ILE A 107 -23.09 -10.90 8.90
C ILE A 107 -23.80 -12.09 9.53
N LEU A 108 -23.43 -13.32 9.17
CA LEU A 108 -23.98 -14.52 9.75
C LEU A 108 -23.73 -14.60 11.26
N PHE A 109 -22.52 -14.27 11.73
CA PHE A 109 -22.21 -14.22 13.16
C PHE A 109 -23.02 -13.16 13.90
N VAL A 110 -23.16 -11.96 13.33
CA VAL A 110 -23.96 -10.89 13.93
C VAL A 110 -25.43 -11.28 13.99
N LEU A 111 -26.00 -11.82 12.90
CA LEU A 111 -27.38 -12.32 12.89
C LEU A 111 -27.58 -13.45 13.89
N SER A 112 -26.66 -14.41 13.96
CA SER A 112 -26.74 -15.52 14.92
C SER A 112 -26.72 -15.00 16.36
N THR A 113 -25.88 -14.01 16.66
CA THR A 113 -25.82 -13.41 18.01
C THR A 113 -27.14 -12.71 18.33
N ILE A 114 -27.66 -11.89 17.41
CA ILE A 114 -28.94 -11.18 17.58
C ILE A 114 -30.11 -12.16 17.79
N VAL A 115 -30.15 -13.26 17.04
CA VAL A 115 -31.22 -14.27 17.16
C VAL A 115 -31.16 -14.98 18.51
N VAL A 116 -29.96 -15.34 18.98
CA VAL A 116 -29.77 -15.95 20.30
C VAL A 116 -30.19 -14.98 21.41
N ASP A 117 -29.70 -13.73 21.38
CA ASP A 117 -30.07 -12.69 22.34
C ASP A 117 -31.60 -12.44 22.35
N TYR A 118 -32.24 -12.46 21.17
CA TYR A 118 -33.69 -12.29 21.04
C TYR A 118 -34.48 -13.45 21.66
N ILE A 119 -34.01 -14.69 21.51
CA ILE A 119 -34.68 -15.87 22.08
C ILE A 119 -34.53 -15.87 23.60
N ASP A 120 -33.35 -15.52 24.11
CA ASP A 120 -33.05 -15.59 25.55
C ASP A 120 -33.71 -14.44 26.34
N GLU A 121 -33.66 -13.20 25.86
CA GLU A 121 -34.18 -12.04 26.61
C GLU A 121 -35.59 -11.58 26.18
N GLY A 122 -36.08 -12.01 25.02
CA GLY A 122 -37.39 -11.62 24.48
C GLY A 122 -37.49 -10.14 24.03
N ARG A 123 -36.38 -9.40 24.05
CA ARG A 123 -36.25 -8.03 23.51
C ARG A 123 -34.91 -7.89 22.78
N LEU A 124 -34.84 -7.06 21.74
CA LEU A 124 -33.59 -6.74 21.03
C LEU A 124 -32.74 -5.76 21.85
N VAL A 125 -32.26 -6.18 23.01
CA VAL A 125 -31.23 -5.44 23.76
C VAL A 125 -29.90 -6.01 23.33
N LEU A 126 -29.20 -5.34 22.40
CA LEU A 126 -27.82 -5.71 22.11
C LEU A 126 -26.97 -5.41 23.34
N GLU A 127 -26.54 -6.45 24.05
CA GLU A 127 -25.66 -6.34 25.20
C GLU A 127 -24.24 -5.95 24.76
N PHE A 128 -24.03 -4.68 24.43
CA PHE A 128 -22.69 -4.11 24.27
C PHE A 128 -21.94 -3.95 25.61
N ASN A 129 -22.41 -4.61 26.67
CA ASN A 129 -21.84 -4.56 28.02
C ASN A 129 -20.37 -4.96 28.03
N LEU A 130 -20.00 -5.99 27.25
CA LEU A 130 -18.60 -6.40 27.11
C LEU A 130 -17.75 -5.31 26.45
N LEU A 131 -18.27 -4.64 25.42
CA LEU A 131 -17.58 -3.56 24.72
C LEU A 131 -17.43 -2.33 25.64
N ALA A 132 -18.52 -1.93 26.31
CA ALA A 132 -18.51 -0.82 27.26
C ALA A 132 -17.57 -1.09 28.45
N TYR A 133 -17.52 -2.34 28.93
CA TYR A 133 -16.57 -2.77 29.94
C TYR A 133 -15.12 -2.71 29.42
N ALA A 134 -14.85 -3.30 28.25
CA ALA A 134 -13.52 -3.36 27.66
C ALA A 134 -12.95 -1.98 27.27
N PHE A 135 -13.81 -1.07 26.82
CA PHE A 135 -13.49 0.33 26.49
C PHE A 135 -13.86 1.32 27.61
N GLY A 136 -14.01 0.83 28.84
CA GLY A 136 -14.32 1.71 29.97
C GLY A 136 -13.23 2.75 30.21
N LYS A 137 -13.62 3.84 30.89
CA LYS A 137 -12.74 4.99 31.20
C LYS A 137 -12.13 5.66 29.95
N PHE A 138 -12.85 5.62 28.84
CA PHE A 138 -12.46 6.23 27.56
C PHE A 138 -12.08 7.73 27.66
N PRO A 139 -12.77 8.58 28.45
CA PRO A 139 -12.37 9.99 28.59
C PRO A 139 -10.96 10.15 29.16
N THR A 140 -10.57 9.30 30.12
CA THR A 140 -9.21 9.29 30.69
C THR A 140 -8.18 8.88 29.63
N VAL A 141 -8.52 7.91 28.78
CA VAL A 141 -7.67 7.49 27.66
C VAL A 141 -7.46 8.65 26.68
N ILE A 142 -8.53 9.33 26.25
CA ILE A 142 -8.43 10.47 25.34
C ILE A 142 -7.59 11.59 25.94
N TRP A 143 -7.83 11.95 27.21
CA TRP A 143 -7.08 13.01 27.86
C TRP A 143 -5.58 12.69 27.94
N THR A 144 -5.26 11.45 28.31
CA THR A 144 -3.87 10.97 28.39
C THR A 144 -3.22 10.93 27.01
N TRP A 145 -3.95 10.45 26.00
CA TRP A 145 -3.53 10.43 24.62
C TRP A 145 -3.22 11.84 24.10
N TRP A 146 -4.12 12.79 24.34
CA TRP A 146 -3.95 14.18 23.92
C TRP A 146 -2.74 14.83 24.58
N ALA A 147 -2.55 14.57 25.88
CA ALA A 147 -1.38 15.04 26.62
C ALA A 147 -0.08 14.43 26.07
N MET A 148 -0.03 13.13 25.80
CA MET A 148 1.12 12.47 25.18
C MET A 148 1.41 13.04 23.80
N PHE A 149 0.41 13.14 22.94
CA PHE A 149 0.55 13.65 21.57
C PHE A 149 1.11 15.08 21.55
N LEU A 150 0.53 15.98 22.35
CA LEU A 150 0.97 17.37 22.42
C LEU A 150 2.38 17.50 23.00
N SER A 151 2.70 16.67 23.99
CA SER A 151 4.02 16.57 24.61
C SER A 151 5.08 16.11 23.60
N THR A 152 4.83 15.04 22.85
CA THR A 152 5.73 14.50 21.82
C THR A 152 5.86 15.42 20.61
N LEU A 153 4.84 16.21 20.30
CA LEU A 153 4.94 17.20 19.21
C LEU A 153 5.78 18.41 19.64
N SER A 154 5.52 18.94 20.83
CA SER A 154 6.13 20.20 21.27
C SER A 154 7.58 20.00 21.74
N ILE A 155 7.82 19.07 22.67
CA ILE A 155 9.08 19.01 23.41
C ILE A 155 10.27 18.62 22.51
N PRO A 156 10.20 17.53 21.72
CA PRO A 156 11.26 17.17 20.78
C PRO A 156 11.57 18.28 19.77
N TYR A 157 10.53 18.94 19.22
CA TYR A 157 10.71 20.02 18.27
C TYR A 157 11.44 21.23 18.90
N PHE A 158 10.99 21.69 20.07
CA PHE A 158 11.63 22.80 20.77
C PHE A 158 13.06 22.46 21.22
N LEU A 159 13.30 21.24 21.73
CA LEU A 159 14.66 20.79 22.10
C LEU A 159 15.59 20.79 20.88
N PHE A 160 15.12 20.24 19.77
CA PHE A 160 15.91 20.15 18.55
C PHE A 160 16.18 21.54 17.96
N GLN A 161 15.19 22.41 17.91
CA GLN A 161 15.35 23.79 17.45
C GLN A 161 16.37 24.54 18.31
N ARG A 162 16.29 24.42 19.64
CA ARG A 162 17.23 25.06 20.58
C ARG A 162 18.64 24.48 20.48
N TRP A 163 18.74 23.18 20.29
CA TRP A 163 20.02 22.53 20.03
C TRP A 163 20.65 23.06 18.73
N ALA A 164 19.91 23.10 17.62
CA ALA A 164 20.42 23.56 16.32
C ALA A 164 20.89 25.02 16.36
N HIS A 165 20.14 25.92 17.00
CA HIS A 165 20.53 27.34 17.11
C HIS A 165 21.74 27.56 18.04
N GLY A 166 21.83 26.78 19.12
CA GLY A 166 22.93 26.90 20.09
C GLY A 166 24.21 26.18 19.67
N TYR A 167 24.11 25.15 18.83
CA TYR A 167 25.26 24.35 18.37
C TYR A 167 26.31 25.21 17.65
N SER A 168 25.88 26.14 16.78
CA SER A 168 26.79 27.04 16.04
C SER A 168 27.41 28.14 16.89
N LYS A 169 26.86 28.46 18.07
CA LYS A 169 27.31 29.57 18.93
C LYS A 169 28.12 29.12 20.15
N SER A 170 28.14 27.82 20.45
CA SER A 170 28.77 27.28 21.66
C SER A 170 30.26 27.01 21.45
N SER A 171 31.09 27.39 22.43
CA SER A 171 32.52 27.05 22.46
C SER A 171 32.78 25.54 22.68
N HIS A 172 31.80 24.80 23.20
CA HIS A 172 31.90 23.35 23.44
C HIS A 172 30.69 22.60 22.85
N PRO A 173 30.67 22.34 21.53
CA PRO A 173 29.53 21.75 20.84
C PRO A 173 29.18 20.32 21.32
N LEU A 174 30.20 19.54 21.72
CA LEU A 174 30.01 18.17 22.21
C LEU A 174 29.22 18.11 23.53
N ILE A 175 29.62 18.92 24.52
CA ILE A 175 28.96 18.95 25.83
C ILE A 175 27.54 19.52 25.68
N TYR A 176 27.37 20.56 24.86
CA TYR A 176 26.06 21.14 24.58
C TYR A 176 25.11 20.12 23.93
N SER A 177 25.63 19.30 23.01
CA SER A 177 24.88 18.21 22.38
C SER A 177 24.52 17.10 23.37
N LEU A 178 25.47 16.67 24.21
CA LEU A 178 25.22 15.66 25.24
C LEU A 178 24.14 16.09 26.24
N VAL A 179 24.11 17.36 26.65
CA VAL A 179 23.09 17.88 27.56
C VAL A 179 21.70 17.83 26.93
N HIS A 180 21.56 18.25 25.66
CA HIS A 180 20.27 18.20 24.96
C HIS A 180 19.85 16.76 24.66
N GLY A 181 20.80 15.87 24.34
CA GLY A 181 20.56 14.44 24.17
C GLY A 181 20.11 13.76 25.47
N LEU A 182 20.73 14.09 26.60
CA LEU A 182 20.33 13.58 27.92
C LEU A 182 18.94 14.09 28.29
N LEU A 183 18.65 15.38 28.07
CA LEU A 183 17.34 15.96 28.33
C LEU A 183 16.25 15.27 27.49
N PHE A 184 16.54 14.98 26.22
CA PHE A 184 15.65 14.22 25.34
C PHE A 184 15.45 12.78 25.83
N LEU A 185 16.51 12.11 26.27
CA LEU A 185 16.44 10.75 26.81
C LEU A 185 15.58 10.69 28.08
N VAL A 186 15.77 11.64 29.01
CA VAL A 186 14.96 11.76 30.22
C VAL A 186 13.50 12.04 29.86
N PHE A 187 13.24 12.86 28.84
CA PHE A 187 11.90 13.09 28.34
C PHE A 187 11.25 11.81 27.79
N GLN A 188 11.97 11.04 26.97
CA GLN A 188 11.45 9.78 26.42
C GLN A 188 11.17 8.73 27.52
N LEU A 189 12.11 8.50 28.44
CA LEU A 189 11.92 7.51 29.51
C LEU A 189 10.89 7.96 30.55
N GLY A 190 10.92 9.23 30.94
CA GLY A 190 10.03 9.77 31.96
C GLY A 190 8.63 10.04 31.41
N VAL A 191 8.51 10.91 30.42
CA VAL A 191 7.21 11.40 29.96
C VAL A 191 6.50 10.38 29.07
N LEU A 192 7.21 9.73 28.15
CA LEU A 192 6.62 8.70 27.29
C LEU A 192 6.62 7.32 27.94
N GLY A 193 7.68 6.94 28.66
CA GLY A 193 7.77 5.62 29.30
C GLY A 193 6.93 5.51 30.58
N PHE A 194 7.16 6.42 31.53
CA PHE A 194 6.61 6.29 32.88
C PHE A 194 5.18 6.81 33.01
N VAL A 195 4.85 7.99 32.45
CA VAL A 195 3.53 8.61 32.63
C VAL A 195 2.36 7.74 32.13
N PRO A 196 2.39 7.17 30.91
CA PRO A 196 1.25 6.41 30.40
C PRO A 196 1.10 5.07 31.13
N THR A 197 2.23 4.43 31.43
CA THR A 197 2.29 3.22 32.27
C THR A 197 1.72 3.50 33.67
N TYR A 198 2.11 4.61 34.29
CA TYR A 198 1.60 5.03 35.59
C TYR A 198 0.08 5.28 35.54
N VAL A 199 -0.42 5.99 34.53
CA VAL A 199 -1.86 6.23 34.35
C VAL A 199 -2.63 4.91 34.18
N VAL A 200 -2.10 3.97 33.40
CA VAL A 200 -2.70 2.64 33.21
C VAL A 200 -2.83 1.88 34.53
N LEU A 201 -1.78 1.90 35.37
CA LEU A 201 -1.76 1.22 36.65
C LEU A 201 -2.63 1.94 37.70
N ALA A 202 -2.49 3.26 37.84
CA ALA A 202 -3.17 4.06 38.85
C ALA A 202 -4.68 4.13 38.62
N TYR A 203 -5.10 4.32 37.36
CA TYR A 203 -6.52 4.38 37.00
C TYR A 203 -7.12 3.01 36.69
N THR A 204 -6.38 1.91 36.87
CA THR A 204 -6.86 0.53 36.65
C THR A 204 -7.72 0.40 35.39
N LEU A 205 -7.17 0.82 34.25
CA LEU A 205 -7.94 0.88 33.00
C LEU A 205 -8.40 -0.52 32.56
N PRO A 206 -9.51 -0.67 31.82
CA PRO A 206 -9.88 -1.96 31.26
C PRO A 206 -8.90 -2.43 30.15
N PRO A 207 -8.85 -3.73 29.82
CA PRO A 207 -7.78 -4.30 28.99
C PRO A 207 -7.66 -3.67 27.60
N ALA A 208 -8.78 -3.41 26.89
CA ALA A 208 -8.72 -2.80 25.56
C ALA A 208 -8.28 -1.32 25.63
N SER A 209 -8.80 -0.56 26.60
CA SER A 209 -8.35 0.82 26.87
C SER A 209 -6.85 0.92 27.18
N ARG A 210 -6.29 -0.03 27.94
CA ARG A 210 -4.83 -0.11 28.19
C ARG A 210 -4.06 -0.33 26.91
N PHE A 211 -4.52 -1.26 26.08
CA PHE A 211 -3.83 -1.62 24.84
C PHE A 211 -3.70 -0.42 23.89
N ILE A 212 -4.76 0.39 23.76
CA ILE A 212 -4.74 1.61 22.93
C ILE A 212 -3.65 2.57 23.40
N LEU A 213 -3.55 2.86 24.70
CA LEU A 213 -2.54 3.78 25.23
C LEU A 213 -1.12 3.27 25.03
N ILE A 214 -0.88 1.97 25.25
CA ILE A 214 0.47 1.38 25.09
C ILE A 214 0.87 1.33 23.61
N LEU A 215 -0.05 0.97 22.71
CA LEU A 215 0.23 1.02 21.27
C LEU A 215 0.54 2.44 20.81
N GLU A 216 -0.20 3.42 21.31
CA GLU A 216 0.10 4.81 21.01
C GLU A 216 1.45 5.24 21.57
N GLN A 217 1.77 4.86 22.80
CA GLN A 217 3.05 5.15 23.44
C GLN A 217 4.23 4.61 22.62
N ILE A 218 4.08 3.44 22.00
CA ILE A 218 5.13 2.85 21.14
C ILE A 218 5.22 3.58 19.79
N ARG A 219 4.10 4.13 19.30
CA ARG A 219 4.03 4.87 18.03
C ARG A 219 4.68 6.25 18.14
N LEU A 220 4.50 6.93 19.27
CA LEU A 220 4.97 8.29 19.56
C LEU A 220 6.43 8.32 20.03
#